data_AF-A0A7X6NYS4-F1
#
_entry.id   AF-A0A7X6NYS4-F1
#
_cell.length_a   1.000
_cell.length_b   1.000
_cell.length_c   1.000
_cell.angle_alpha   90.00
_cell.angle_beta   90.00
_cell.angle_gamma   90.00
#
_symmetry.space_group_name_H-M   'P 1'
#
loop_
_entity.id
_entity.type
_entity.pdbx_description
1 polymer ?
#
loop_
_entity_poly.entity_id
_entity_poly.type
_entity_poly.pdbx_seq_one_letter_code
_entity_poly.pdbx_strand_id
1 'polypeptide(L)'
;MIDAPSAAAPTSSASSRLADWWESYWYEAVDMTRLRYFTRIVFAALLYTIWKVDYWGPTHAWAPREMYQPIAIARLLHIGPPTETSMPLLQAVLTASLIAGILLARPTEAAWNRVAARVTNLVVFLAFGLWNIWSFSWSKVDHDRLVPTVAIAVLCVVPAVGVGPARNVGWALRSIQVILVLTYPLSAISKLQKSGWFWLNSAVFTRAIIRRGTEFGQFLMNHPTLLRVGQWSFFGFEVISVLALSRNASIRRFIVPGFFA
;
A
#
# COMPACT_ATOMS: atom_id res chain seq x y z
N MET A 1 39.90 38.77 -37.84
CA MET A 1 39.23 38.33 -36.60
C MET A 1 37.80 38.00 -37.00
N ILE A 2 37.54 36.73 -37.35
CA ILE A 2 36.22 36.27 -37.81
C ILE A 2 35.70 35.39 -36.69
N ASP A 3 34.69 35.87 -35.97
CA ASP A 3 34.01 35.12 -34.92
C ASP A 3 33.27 33.93 -35.55
N ALA A 4 33.60 32.73 -35.08
CA ALA A 4 32.87 31.52 -35.44
C ALA A 4 31.46 31.58 -34.83
N PRO A 5 30.41 31.22 -35.58
CA PRO A 5 29.05 31.22 -35.04
C PRO A 5 28.93 30.20 -33.90
N SER A 6 28.49 30.69 -32.74
CA SER A 6 28.10 29.90 -31.58
C SER A 6 27.18 28.75 -32.01
N ALA A 7 27.62 27.51 -31.79
CA ALA A 7 26.83 26.32 -32.07
C ALA A 7 25.53 26.38 -31.27
N ALA A 8 24.40 26.45 -31.97
CA ALA A 8 23.08 26.42 -31.37
C ALA A 8 22.92 25.14 -30.54
N ALA A 9 22.52 25.29 -29.27
CA ALA A 9 22.29 24.16 -28.38
C ALA A 9 21.25 23.21 -28.99
N PRO A 10 21.49 21.89 -29.00
CA PRO A 10 20.56 20.94 -29.59
C PRO A 10 19.22 20.99 -28.84
N THR A 11 18.15 21.36 -29.55
CA THR A 11 16.79 21.32 -29.01
C THR A 11 16.39 19.87 -28.78
N SER A 12 16.27 19.46 -27.52
CA SER A 12 15.81 18.13 -27.15
C SER A 12 14.42 17.85 -27.72
N SER A 13 14.26 16.73 -28.41
CA SER A 13 12.98 16.33 -29.00
C SER A 13 11.95 16.08 -27.89
N ALA A 14 10.65 16.12 -28.24
CA ALA A 14 9.61 15.76 -27.27
C ALA A 14 9.80 14.32 -26.72
N SER A 15 10.30 13.40 -27.56
CA SER A 15 10.59 12.02 -27.16
C SER A 15 11.75 11.92 -26.18
N SER A 16 12.84 12.68 -26.37
CA SER A 16 13.96 12.64 -25.42
C SER A 16 13.56 13.24 -24.07
N ARG A 17 12.78 14.33 -24.07
CA ARG A 17 12.24 14.92 -22.83
C ARG A 17 11.31 13.97 -22.08
N LEU A 18 10.48 13.21 -22.79
CA LEU A 18 9.62 12.19 -22.18
C LEU A 18 10.43 11.03 -21.60
N ALA A 19 11.46 10.56 -22.32
CA ALA A 19 12.35 9.50 -21.84
C ALA A 19 13.12 9.94 -20.58
N ASP A 20 13.69 11.14 -20.59
CA ASP A 20 14.40 11.71 -19.43
C ASP A 20 13.46 11.87 -18.24
N TRP A 21 12.23 12.31 -18.48
CA TRP A 21 11.21 12.41 -17.44
C TRP A 21 10.85 11.03 -16.87
N TRP A 22 10.62 10.03 -17.73
CA TRP A 22 10.27 8.67 -17.34
C TRP A 22 11.37 8.05 -16.48
N GLU A 23 12.60 8.11 -16.97
CA GLU A 23 13.78 7.58 -16.29
C GLU A 23 13.97 8.22 -14.92
N SER A 24 13.92 9.55 -14.87
CA SER A 24 14.14 10.24 -13.60
C SER A 24 12.93 10.16 -12.65
N TYR A 25 11.72 9.83 -13.11
CA TYR A 25 10.56 9.64 -12.24
C TYR A 25 10.56 8.25 -11.59
N TRP A 26 10.79 7.22 -12.40
CA TRP A 26 10.72 5.82 -11.97
C TRP A 26 12.04 5.29 -11.42
N TYR A 27 13.19 5.76 -11.90
CA TYR A 27 14.49 5.15 -11.61
C TYR A 27 15.49 6.13 -10.97
N GLU A 28 14.98 7.18 -10.30
CA GLU A 28 15.81 8.02 -9.43
C GLU A 28 16.61 7.16 -8.46
N ALA A 29 17.92 7.34 -8.37
CA ALA A 29 18.74 6.53 -7.48
C ALA A 29 18.44 6.92 -6.04
N VAL A 30 17.87 5.99 -5.28
CA VAL A 30 17.49 6.20 -3.87
C VAL A 30 18.33 5.31 -2.99
N ASP A 31 18.76 5.84 -1.84
CA ASP A 31 19.55 5.10 -0.87
C ASP A 31 18.79 3.90 -0.30
N MET A 32 19.43 2.72 -0.30
CA MET A 32 18.88 1.46 0.22
C MET A 32 18.41 1.59 1.68
N THR A 33 18.95 2.53 2.45
CA THR A 33 18.49 2.86 3.80
C THR A 33 17.01 3.21 3.85
N ARG A 34 16.48 3.94 2.86
CA ARG A 34 15.05 4.28 2.82
C ARG A 34 14.19 3.03 2.64
N LEU A 35 14.60 2.12 1.75
CA LEU A 35 13.88 0.85 1.56
C LEU A 35 13.95 -0.03 2.80
N ARG A 36 15.08 -0.06 3.52
CA ARG A 36 15.21 -0.78 4.80
C ARG A 36 14.23 -0.29 5.85
N TYR A 37 14.16 1.02 6.08
CA TYR A 37 13.18 1.58 7.02
C TYR A 37 11.75 1.30 6.57
N PHE A 38 11.47 1.49 5.28
CA PHE A 38 10.17 1.19 4.70
C PHE A 38 9.76 -0.27 4.94
N THR A 39 10.62 -1.24 4.63
CA THR A 39 10.36 -2.67 4.87
C THR A 39 10.07 -2.96 6.33
N ARG A 40 10.87 -2.41 7.25
CA ARG A 40 10.66 -2.61 8.69
C ARG A 40 9.32 -2.05 9.14
N ILE A 41 8.96 -0.85 8.68
CA ILE A 41 7.68 -0.20 9.00
C ILE A 41 6.51 -1.02 8.45
N VAL A 42 6.57 -1.45 7.19
CA VAL A 42 5.51 -2.26 6.57
C VAL A 42 5.37 -3.59 7.29
N PHE A 43 6.46 -4.29 7.58
CA PHE A 43 6.39 -5.59 8.26
C PHE A 43 5.90 -5.45 9.71
N ALA A 44 6.29 -4.38 10.42
CA ALA A 44 5.73 -4.06 11.74
C ALA A 44 4.23 -3.71 11.67
N ALA A 45 3.81 -2.96 10.64
CA ALA A 45 2.40 -2.63 10.43
C ALA A 45 1.58 -3.89 10.10
N LEU A 46 2.15 -4.84 9.36
CA LEU A 46 1.52 -6.14 9.10
C LEU A 46 1.42 -6.98 10.36
N LEU A 47 2.46 -7.02 11.20
CA LEU A 47 2.37 -7.67 12.52
C LEU A 47 1.23 -7.08 13.35
N TYR A 48 1.15 -5.74 13.42
CA TYR A 48 0.03 -5.06 14.09
C TYR A 48 -1.32 -5.43 13.46
N THR A 49 -1.40 -5.44 12.14
CA THR A 49 -2.62 -5.78 11.40
C THR A 49 -3.09 -7.19 11.76
N ILE A 50 -2.22 -8.18 11.64
CA ILE A 50 -2.57 -9.59 11.89
C ILE A 50 -3.00 -9.83 13.35
N TRP A 51 -2.33 -9.20 14.31
CA TRP A 51 -2.57 -9.46 15.73
C TRP A 51 -3.62 -8.56 16.38
N LYS A 52 -3.88 -7.36 15.83
CA LYS A 52 -4.80 -6.38 16.42
C LYS A 52 -5.98 -6.06 15.54
N VAL A 53 -5.77 -5.83 14.24
CA VAL A 53 -6.86 -5.47 13.31
C VAL A 53 -7.62 -6.71 12.86
N ASP A 54 -6.90 -7.81 12.66
CA ASP A 54 -7.41 -9.11 12.20
C ASP A 54 -7.34 -10.19 13.26
N TYR A 55 -7.46 -9.81 14.53
CA TYR A 55 -7.57 -10.78 15.63
C TYR A 55 -8.74 -11.77 15.44
N TRP A 56 -9.76 -11.37 14.67
CA TRP A 56 -10.91 -12.17 14.28
C TRP A 56 -10.63 -13.18 13.15
N GLY A 57 -9.48 -13.09 12.47
CA GLY A 57 -9.12 -14.00 11.39
C GLY A 57 -9.12 -15.47 11.85
N PRO A 58 -8.35 -15.82 12.90
CA PRO A 58 -8.36 -17.15 13.49
C PRO A 58 -9.75 -17.63 13.93
N THR A 59 -10.64 -16.72 14.34
CA THR A 59 -11.98 -17.13 14.79
C THR A 59 -12.89 -17.65 13.68
N HIS A 60 -12.53 -17.43 12.41
CA HIS A 60 -13.28 -17.97 11.28
C HIS A 60 -13.04 -19.47 11.06
N ALA A 61 -12.08 -20.07 11.76
CA ALA A 61 -11.93 -21.53 11.76
C ALA A 61 -13.18 -22.25 12.33
N TRP A 62 -13.97 -21.57 13.15
CA TRP A 62 -15.20 -22.09 13.76
C TRP A 62 -16.48 -21.54 13.11
N ALA A 63 -16.36 -20.73 12.04
CA ALA A 63 -17.52 -20.19 11.35
C ALA A 63 -18.25 -21.30 10.55
N PRO A 64 -19.58 -21.23 10.42
CA PRO A 64 -20.34 -22.14 9.57
C PRO A 64 -19.79 -22.13 8.14
N ARG A 65 -19.45 -23.31 7.61
CA ARG A 65 -18.77 -23.45 6.31
C ARG A 65 -19.65 -22.96 5.15
N GLU A 66 -20.95 -22.94 5.34
CA GLU A 66 -21.96 -22.45 4.39
C GLU A 66 -21.79 -20.94 4.12
N MET A 67 -21.17 -20.20 5.04
CA MET A 67 -20.89 -18.77 4.87
C MET A 67 -19.59 -18.49 4.10
N TYR A 68 -18.77 -19.52 3.81
CA TYR A 68 -17.55 -19.36 3.02
C TYR A 68 -17.89 -19.22 1.53
N GLN A 69 -17.61 -18.04 0.97
CA GLN A 69 -17.83 -17.74 -0.45
C GLN A 69 -16.49 -17.51 -1.14
N PRO A 70 -15.85 -18.56 -1.71
CA PRO A 70 -14.51 -18.46 -2.26
C PRO A 70 -14.47 -17.42 -3.37
N ILE A 71 -13.54 -16.47 -3.28
CA ILE A 71 -13.29 -15.50 -4.37
C ILE A 71 -12.74 -16.20 -5.63
N ALA A 72 -12.72 -15.51 -6.77
CA ALA A 72 -12.34 -16.10 -8.06
C ALA A 72 -11.00 -16.85 -8.05
N ILE A 73 -9.96 -16.28 -7.42
CA ILE A 73 -8.66 -16.94 -7.30
C ILE A 73 -8.69 -18.16 -6.36
N ALA A 74 -9.49 -18.13 -5.29
CA ALA A 74 -9.68 -19.31 -4.43
C ALA A 74 -10.35 -20.45 -5.20
N ARG A 75 -11.35 -20.13 -6.04
CA ARG A 75 -12.00 -21.13 -6.90
C ARG A 75 -11.04 -21.70 -7.94
N LEU A 76 -10.26 -20.84 -8.60
CA LEU A 76 -9.26 -21.25 -9.59
C LEU A 76 -8.21 -22.20 -8.98
N LEU A 77 -7.73 -21.87 -7.79
CA LEU A 77 -6.70 -22.64 -7.09
C LEU A 77 -7.26 -23.75 -6.18
N HIS A 78 -8.58 -23.97 -6.19
CA HIS A 78 -9.28 -24.94 -5.34
C HIS A 78 -8.94 -24.79 -3.84
N ILE A 79 -8.82 -23.54 -3.37
CA ILE A 79 -8.54 -23.22 -1.97
C ILE A 79 -9.84 -23.30 -1.16
N GLY A 80 -9.92 -24.33 -0.32
CA GLY A 80 -11.01 -24.54 0.63
C GLY A 80 -11.02 -23.54 1.80
N PRO A 81 -12.07 -23.58 2.65
CA PRO A 81 -12.14 -22.76 3.85
C PRO A 81 -11.00 -23.10 4.83
N PRO A 82 -10.55 -22.12 5.64
CA PRO A 82 -9.56 -22.39 6.67
C PRO A 82 -10.10 -23.37 7.71
N THR A 83 -9.24 -24.26 8.17
CA THR A 83 -9.45 -25.16 9.33
C THR A 83 -8.88 -24.57 10.61
N GLU A 84 -9.26 -25.16 11.75
CA GLU A 84 -8.71 -24.87 13.09
C GLU A 84 -7.19 -25.01 13.19
N THR A 85 -6.57 -25.79 12.31
CA THR A 85 -5.11 -25.92 12.24
C THR A 85 -4.49 -24.94 11.25
N SER A 86 -5.10 -24.78 10.07
CA SER A 86 -4.49 -24.01 8.99
C SER A 86 -4.40 -22.51 9.28
N MET A 87 -5.37 -21.94 9.99
CA MET A 87 -5.41 -20.50 10.25
C MET A 87 -4.38 -20.08 11.30
N PRO A 88 -4.26 -20.75 12.48
CA PRO A 88 -3.17 -20.46 13.42
C PRO A 88 -1.80 -20.76 12.82
N LEU A 89 -1.66 -21.82 12.02
CA LEU A 89 -0.39 -22.13 11.34
C LEU A 89 0.01 -21.00 10.39
N LEU A 90 -0.93 -20.50 9.58
CA LEU A 90 -0.68 -19.38 8.69
C LEU A 90 -0.29 -18.12 9.48
N GLN A 91 -0.98 -17.83 10.59
CA GLN A 91 -0.65 -16.71 11.47
C GLN A 91 0.76 -16.83 12.04
N ALA A 92 1.18 -18.02 12.47
CA ALA A 92 2.51 -18.29 12.99
C ALA A 92 3.59 -18.13 11.91
N VAL A 93 3.36 -18.68 10.71
CA VAL A 93 4.26 -18.53 9.55
C VAL A 93 4.41 -17.07 9.16
N LEU A 94 3.31 -16.32 9.10
CA LEU A 94 3.34 -14.88 8.84
C LEU A 94 4.14 -14.13 9.90
N THR A 95 3.88 -14.41 11.18
CA THR A 95 4.57 -13.74 12.28
C THR A 95 6.08 -14.00 12.24
N ALA A 96 6.48 -15.25 12.10
CA ALA A 96 7.89 -15.63 12.03
C ALA A 96 8.60 -15.02 10.81
N SER A 97 7.97 -15.08 9.64
CA SER A 97 8.55 -14.55 8.39
C SER A 97 8.61 -13.01 8.38
N LEU A 98 7.63 -12.31 8.96
CA LEU A 98 7.67 -10.85 9.14
C LEU A 98 8.82 -10.42 10.07
N ILE A 99 8.98 -11.10 11.21
CA ILE A 99 10.09 -10.85 12.14
C ILE A 99 11.43 -11.12 11.44
N ALA A 100 11.57 -12.26 10.76
CA ALA A 100 12.78 -12.58 10.00
C ALA A 100 13.08 -11.50 8.94
N GLY A 101 12.07 -11.03 8.23
CA GLY A 101 12.20 -9.97 7.23
C GLY A 101 12.69 -8.64 7.80
N ILE A 102 12.19 -8.26 8.99
CA ILE A 102 12.66 -7.06 9.73
C ILE A 102 14.15 -7.19 10.07
N LEU A 103 14.57 -8.37 10.55
CA LEU A 103 15.95 -8.65 10.94
C LEU A 103 16.90 -8.71 9.74
N LEU A 104 16.42 -9.25 8.61
CA LEU A 104 17.18 -9.36 7.36
C LEU A 104 17.34 -8.01 6.65
N ALA A 105 16.47 -7.02 6.89
CA ALA A 105 16.58 -5.68 6.33
C ALA A 105 17.75 -4.89 6.97
N ARG A 106 18.99 -5.18 6.56
CA ARG A 106 20.24 -4.66 7.16
C ARG A 106 21.29 -4.26 6.10
N PRO A 107 22.27 -3.39 6.43
CA PRO A 107 23.27 -2.92 5.48
C PRO A 107 24.34 -4.01 5.31
N THR A 108 24.22 -4.83 4.28
CA THR A 108 25.15 -5.93 4.02
C THR A 108 25.18 -6.24 2.53
N GLU A 109 26.36 -6.60 2.04
CA GLU A 109 26.57 -6.96 0.63
C GLU A 109 26.66 -8.48 0.41
N ALA A 110 26.53 -9.27 1.47
CA ALA A 110 26.63 -10.72 1.37
C ALA A 110 25.50 -11.30 0.51
N ALA A 111 25.86 -12.11 -0.48
CA ALA A 111 24.90 -12.69 -1.42
C ALA A 111 23.82 -13.53 -0.72
N TRP A 112 24.20 -14.29 0.31
CA TRP A 112 23.27 -15.13 1.07
C TRP A 112 22.18 -14.30 1.77
N ASN A 113 22.50 -13.10 2.28
CA ASN A 113 21.52 -12.21 2.91
C ASN A 113 20.46 -11.75 1.91
N ARG A 114 20.87 -11.47 0.66
CA ARG A 114 19.94 -11.09 -0.42
C ARG A 114 19.00 -12.24 -0.78
N VAL A 115 19.53 -13.45 -0.91
CA VAL A 115 18.73 -14.66 -1.20
C VAL A 115 17.77 -14.94 -0.04
N ALA A 116 18.26 -14.95 1.20
CA ALA A 116 17.44 -15.14 2.39
C ALA A 116 16.30 -14.11 2.45
N ALA A 117 16.59 -12.82 2.25
CA ALA A 117 15.58 -11.78 2.24
C ALA A 117 14.53 -11.98 1.14
N ARG A 118 14.93 -12.39 -0.08
CA ARG A 118 13.98 -12.66 -1.17
C ARG A 118 13.06 -13.84 -0.84
N VAL A 119 13.62 -14.92 -0.32
CA VAL A 119 12.83 -16.10 0.09
C VAL A 119 11.87 -15.73 1.22
N THR A 120 12.35 -15.02 2.25
CA THR A 120 11.50 -14.53 3.33
C THR A 120 10.38 -13.63 2.80
N ASN A 121 10.69 -12.68 1.93
CA ASN A 121 9.68 -11.79 1.33
C ASN A 121 8.67 -12.58 0.48
N LEU A 122 9.11 -13.60 -0.26
CA LEU A 122 8.21 -14.49 -1.01
C LEU A 122 7.29 -15.28 -0.07
N VAL A 123 7.81 -15.81 1.04
CA VAL A 123 7.00 -16.49 2.06
C VAL A 123 5.96 -15.51 2.63
N VAL A 124 6.37 -14.29 3.00
CA VAL A 124 5.43 -13.25 3.48
C VAL A 124 4.38 -12.95 2.40
N PHE A 125 4.77 -12.81 1.14
CA PHE A 125 3.85 -12.49 0.03
C PHE A 125 2.80 -13.59 -0.15
N LEU A 126 3.23 -14.86 -0.22
CA LEU A 126 2.33 -15.99 -0.38
C LEU A 126 1.42 -16.18 0.83
N ALA A 127 1.99 -16.09 2.04
CA ALA A 127 1.24 -16.27 3.27
C ALA A 127 0.22 -15.13 3.49
N PHE A 128 0.61 -13.88 3.22
CA PHE A 128 -0.29 -12.72 3.34
C PHE A 128 -1.33 -12.72 2.21
N GLY A 129 -0.94 -13.17 1.02
CA GLY A 129 -1.87 -13.44 -0.08
C GLY A 129 -2.94 -14.44 0.33
N LEU A 130 -2.56 -15.59 0.90
CA LEU A 130 -3.50 -16.58 1.41
C LEU A 130 -4.38 -16.03 2.53
N TRP A 131 -3.82 -15.24 3.45
CA TRP A 131 -4.58 -14.57 4.51
C TRP A 131 -5.68 -13.68 3.94
N ASN A 132 -5.35 -12.87 2.92
CA ASN A 132 -6.32 -12.02 2.24
C ASN A 132 -7.34 -12.85 1.45
N ILE A 133 -6.93 -13.93 0.77
CA ILE A 133 -7.85 -14.81 0.04
C ILE A 133 -8.92 -15.38 0.98
N TRP A 134 -8.53 -15.90 2.14
CA TRP A 134 -9.49 -16.39 3.14
C TRP A 134 -10.33 -15.26 3.71
N SER A 135 -9.72 -14.14 4.12
CA SER A 135 -10.45 -12.98 4.67
C SER A 135 -11.53 -12.45 3.70
N PHE A 136 -11.19 -12.38 2.41
CA PHE A 136 -12.09 -11.88 1.37
C PHE A 136 -13.21 -12.86 1.06
N SER A 137 -12.92 -14.16 1.18
CA SER A 137 -13.91 -15.23 0.99
C SER A 137 -14.92 -15.32 2.14
N TRP A 138 -14.61 -14.72 3.29
CA TRP A 138 -15.53 -14.52 4.42
C TRP A 138 -16.25 -13.16 4.40
N SER A 139 -16.25 -12.45 3.26
CA SER A 139 -16.93 -11.16 3.01
C SER A 139 -16.21 -9.88 3.47
N LYS A 140 -14.94 -9.93 3.87
CA LYS A 140 -14.19 -8.71 4.23
C LYS A 140 -13.23 -8.29 3.10
N VAL A 141 -13.74 -7.63 2.06
CA VAL A 141 -12.90 -7.07 0.99
C VAL A 141 -12.53 -5.63 1.32
N ASP A 142 -11.30 -5.41 1.75
CA ASP A 142 -10.79 -4.08 2.06
C ASP A 142 -9.73 -3.62 1.05
N HIS A 143 -9.88 -2.39 0.56
CA HIS A 143 -8.93 -1.75 -0.35
C HIS A 143 -7.60 -1.39 0.33
N ASP A 144 -7.59 -1.31 1.68
CA ASP A 144 -6.38 -1.07 2.47
C ASP A 144 -5.36 -2.22 2.39
N ARG A 145 -5.77 -3.39 1.89
CA ARG A 145 -4.90 -4.55 1.67
C ARG A 145 -4.07 -4.44 0.40
N LEU A 146 -4.50 -3.64 -0.57
CA LEU A 146 -3.83 -3.55 -1.86
C LEU A 146 -2.39 -3.04 -1.72
N VAL A 147 -2.20 -1.96 -0.96
CA VAL A 147 -0.90 -1.32 -0.77
C VAL A 147 0.12 -2.25 -0.11
N PRO A 148 -0.15 -2.87 1.06
CA PRO A 148 0.81 -3.80 1.66
C PRO A 148 1.05 -5.02 0.77
N THR A 149 0.04 -5.57 0.08
CA THR A 149 0.25 -6.69 -0.85
C THR A 149 1.22 -6.33 -1.97
N VAL A 150 1.04 -5.16 -2.60
CA VAL A 150 1.98 -4.69 -3.64
C VAL A 150 3.35 -4.39 -3.06
N ALA A 151 3.42 -3.78 -1.87
CA ALA A 151 4.70 -3.51 -1.22
C ALA A 151 5.52 -4.78 -0.99
N ILE A 152 4.90 -5.86 -0.49
CA ILE A 152 5.61 -7.13 -0.29
C ILE A 152 5.99 -7.76 -1.64
N ALA A 153 5.12 -7.70 -2.65
CA ALA A 153 5.43 -8.20 -4.00
C ALA A 153 6.66 -7.49 -4.61
N VAL A 154 6.74 -6.17 -4.46
CA VAL A 154 7.90 -5.37 -4.88
C VAL A 154 9.15 -5.78 -4.10
N LEU A 155 9.02 -6.05 -2.79
CA LEU A 155 10.13 -6.51 -1.94
C LEU A 155 10.64 -7.92 -2.30
N CYS A 156 9.83 -8.77 -2.95
CA CYS A 156 10.31 -10.02 -3.53
C CYS A 156 11.34 -9.76 -4.66
N VAL A 157 11.16 -8.67 -5.42
CA VAL A 157 12.04 -8.29 -6.54
C VAL A 157 13.24 -7.49 -6.04
N VAL A 158 13.01 -6.51 -5.17
CA VAL A 158 14.02 -5.62 -4.60
C VAL A 158 14.07 -5.84 -3.09
N PRO A 159 14.86 -6.82 -2.60
CA PRO A 159 15.01 -7.04 -1.17
C PRO A 159 15.71 -5.84 -0.53
N ALA A 160 15.31 -5.48 0.68
CA ALA A 160 15.90 -4.38 1.45
C ALA A 160 17.27 -4.73 2.05
N VAL A 161 18.20 -5.19 1.21
CA VAL A 161 19.54 -5.66 1.58
C VAL A 161 20.54 -5.06 0.60
N GLY A 162 21.51 -4.31 1.13
CA GLY A 162 22.54 -3.64 0.36
C GLY A 162 22.94 -2.31 1.00
N VAL A 163 23.83 -1.58 0.32
CA VAL A 163 24.32 -0.27 0.73
C VAL A 163 24.27 0.70 -0.44
N GLY A 164 24.19 1.99 -0.12
CA GLY A 164 24.24 3.08 -1.11
C GLY A 164 22.99 3.24 -1.98
N PRO A 165 23.06 4.21 -2.92
CA PRO A 165 21.98 4.53 -3.83
C PRO A 165 21.85 3.50 -4.97
N ALA A 166 20.62 3.11 -5.30
CA ALA A 166 20.35 2.21 -6.41
C ALA A 166 19.06 2.56 -7.16
N ARG A 167 19.08 2.41 -8.49
CA ARG A 167 17.94 2.74 -9.38
C ARG A 167 16.71 1.86 -9.13
N ASN A 168 16.93 0.57 -8.85
CA ASN A 168 15.86 -0.38 -8.53
C ASN A 168 15.15 -0.04 -7.21
N VAL A 169 15.84 0.61 -6.26
CA VAL A 169 15.23 1.10 -5.01
C VAL A 169 14.29 2.26 -5.30
N GLY A 170 14.68 3.19 -6.17
CA GLY A 170 13.80 4.26 -6.66
C GLY A 170 12.53 3.71 -7.28
N TRP A 171 12.68 2.74 -8.19
CA TRP A 171 11.55 2.06 -8.84
C TRP A 171 10.63 1.37 -7.84
N ALA A 172 11.20 0.67 -6.86
CA ALA A 172 10.44 -0.04 -5.84
C ALA A 172 9.57 0.93 -5.03
N LEU A 173 10.18 1.97 -4.46
CA LEU A 173 9.48 2.96 -3.64
C LEU A 173 8.46 3.76 -4.47
N ARG A 174 8.80 4.11 -5.72
CA ARG A 174 7.87 4.82 -6.62
C ARG A 174 6.66 3.96 -6.98
N SER A 175 6.86 2.68 -7.30
CA SER A 175 5.76 1.75 -7.61
C SER A 175 4.79 1.63 -6.44
N ILE A 176 5.33 1.51 -5.22
CA ILE A 176 4.52 1.47 -4.00
C ILE A 176 3.78 2.78 -3.78
N GLN A 177 4.46 3.92 -3.93
CA GLN A 177 3.86 5.25 -3.78
C GLN A 177 2.71 5.45 -4.77
N VAL A 178 2.90 5.10 -6.05
CA VAL A 178 1.87 5.23 -7.09
C VAL A 178 0.65 4.41 -6.73
N ILE A 179 0.83 3.16 -6.30
CA ILE A 179 -0.29 2.31 -5.89
C ILE A 179 -0.97 2.84 -4.62
N LEU A 180 -0.21 3.25 -3.61
CA LEU A 180 -0.74 3.89 -2.40
C LEU A 180 -1.62 5.09 -2.77
N VAL A 181 -1.10 6.01 -3.57
CA VAL A 181 -1.81 7.22 -3.93
C VAL A 181 -3.04 6.90 -4.78
N LEU A 182 -2.93 6.06 -5.81
CA LEU A 182 -4.05 5.75 -6.70
C LEU A 182 -5.15 4.92 -6.03
N THR A 183 -4.85 4.20 -4.95
CA THR A 183 -5.87 3.44 -4.20
C THR A 183 -6.99 4.36 -3.69
N TYR A 184 -6.69 5.58 -3.29
CA TYR A 184 -7.68 6.53 -2.76
C TYR A 184 -8.65 7.08 -3.83
N PRO A 185 -8.21 7.72 -4.93
CA PRO A 185 -9.11 8.22 -5.96
C PRO A 185 -9.84 7.08 -6.68
N LEU A 186 -9.19 5.92 -6.89
CA LEU A 186 -9.87 4.75 -7.46
C LEU A 186 -10.95 4.19 -6.51
N SER A 187 -10.71 4.22 -5.20
CA SER A 187 -11.73 3.90 -4.20
C SER A 187 -12.88 4.90 -4.27
N ALA A 188 -12.61 6.21 -4.37
CA ALA A 188 -13.65 7.24 -4.51
C ALA A 188 -14.51 7.04 -5.77
N ILE A 189 -13.88 6.78 -6.92
CA ILE A 189 -14.57 6.46 -8.18
C ILE A 189 -15.45 5.22 -8.00
N SER A 190 -14.94 4.16 -7.36
CA SER A 190 -15.71 2.94 -7.10
C SER A 190 -16.95 3.22 -6.23
N LYS A 191 -16.84 4.09 -5.22
CA LYS A 191 -17.98 4.50 -4.38
C LYS A 191 -19.04 5.23 -5.21
N LEU A 192 -18.63 6.17 -6.06
CA LEU A 192 -19.54 6.91 -6.92
C LEU A 192 -20.23 6.01 -7.96
N GLN A 193 -19.53 5.05 -8.53
CA GLN A 193 -20.12 4.10 -9.48
C GLN A 193 -21.18 3.20 -8.82
N LYS A 194 -20.94 2.78 -7.57
CA LYS A 194 -21.85 1.87 -6.85
C LYS A 194 -23.04 2.58 -6.21
N SER A 195 -22.88 3.83 -5.80
CA SER A 195 -23.87 4.53 -4.95
C SER A 195 -24.32 5.88 -5.51
N GLY A 196 -23.78 6.30 -6.65
CA GLY A 196 -24.06 7.60 -7.26
C GLY A 196 -23.52 8.78 -6.46
N TRP A 197 -23.76 9.98 -6.98
CA TRP A 197 -23.36 11.24 -6.32
C TRP A 197 -24.06 11.48 -4.98
N PHE A 198 -25.24 10.90 -4.78
CA PHE A 198 -25.97 10.97 -3.51
C PHE A 198 -25.23 10.29 -2.36
N TRP A 199 -24.23 9.43 -2.65
CA TRP A 199 -23.37 8.86 -1.63
C TRP A 199 -22.78 9.95 -0.73
N LEU A 200 -22.32 11.07 -1.28
CA LEU A 200 -21.68 12.17 -0.55
C LEU A 200 -22.57 12.83 0.51
N ASN A 201 -23.89 12.70 0.37
CA ASN A 201 -24.89 13.24 1.30
C ASN A 201 -25.56 12.13 2.13
N SER A 202 -25.09 10.89 2.04
CA SER A 202 -25.67 9.74 2.74
C SER A 202 -25.20 9.66 4.20
N ALA A 203 -25.83 8.79 4.99
CA ALA A 203 -25.45 8.52 6.37
C ALA A 203 -24.24 7.57 6.53
N VAL A 204 -23.47 7.29 5.47
CA VAL A 204 -22.37 6.31 5.51
C VAL A 204 -21.26 6.76 6.46
N PHE A 205 -20.87 8.03 6.42
CA PHE A 205 -19.87 8.55 7.34
C PHE A 205 -20.39 8.54 8.79
N THR A 206 -21.63 8.97 9.01
CA THR A 206 -22.31 8.88 10.32
C THR A 206 -22.33 7.45 10.86
N ARG A 207 -22.72 6.47 10.04
CA ARG A 207 -22.72 5.05 10.39
C ARG A 207 -21.33 4.55 10.77
N ALA A 208 -20.30 4.98 10.05
CA ALA A 208 -18.91 4.62 10.36
C ALA A 208 -18.47 5.17 11.72
N ILE A 209 -18.89 6.39 12.08
CA ILE A 209 -18.61 6.99 13.39
C ILE A 209 -19.35 6.25 14.51
N ILE A 210 -20.65 5.99 14.34
CA ILE A 210 -21.47 5.24 15.32
C ILE A 210 -20.83 3.88 15.61
N ARG A 211 -20.41 3.15 14.57
CA ARG A 211 -19.78 1.83 14.72
C ARG A 211 -18.47 1.86 15.52
N ARG A 212 -17.74 2.98 15.50
CA ARG A 212 -16.48 3.14 16.25
C ARG A 212 -16.71 3.49 17.72
N GLY A 213 -17.85 4.10 18.06
CA GLY A 213 -18.27 4.32 19.45
C GLY A 213 -17.36 5.22 20.31
N THR A 214 -16.51 6.05 19.69
CA THR A 214 -15.54 6.89 20.42
C THR A 214 -16.22 8.14 21.01
N GLU A 215 -15.65 8.71 22.07
CA GLU A 215 -16.12 9.96 22.67
C GLU A 215 -16.19 11.11 21.66
N PHE A 216 -15.14 11.27 20.84
CA PHE A 216 -15.14 12.22 19.73
C PHE A 216 -16.25 11.93 18.70
N GLY A 217 -16.55 10.66 18.47
CA GLY A 217 -17.67 10.26 17.62
C GLY A 217 -19.02 10.69 18.20
N GLN A 218 -19.21 10.56 19.51
CA GLN A 218 -20.42 11.03 20.20
C GLN A 218 -20.59 12.55 20.09
N PHE A 219 -19.51 13.31 20.23
CA PHE A 219 -19.53 14.76 19.98
C PHE A 219 -19.98 15.08 18.54
N LEU A 220 -19.44 14.38 17.54
CA LEU A 220 -19.79 14.60 16.14
C LEU A 220 -21.25 14.22 15.82
N MET A 221 -21.84 13.25 16.53
CA MET A 221 -23.26 12.91 16.36
C MET A 221 -24.19 14.07 16.69
N ASN A 222 -23.80 14.95 17.62
CA ASN A 222 -24.56 16.16 17.95
C ASN A 222 -24.40 17.27 16.90
N HIS A 223 -23.55 17.08 15.89
CA HIS A 223 -23.26 18.08 14.85
C HIS A 223 -23.40 17.49 13.43
N PRO A 224 -24.62 17.25 12.93
CA PRO A 224 -24.87 16.63 11.62
C PRO A 224 -24.20 17.35 10.44
N THR A 225 -24.11 18.67 10.49
CA THR A 225 -23.42 19.46 9.47
C THR A 225 -21.93 19.14 9.40
N LEU A 226 -21.27 18.92 10.55
CA LEU A 226 -19.85 18.53 10.59
C LEU A 226 -19.65 17.13 9.99
N LEU A 227 -20.60 16.21 10.16
CA LEU A 227 -20.55 14.89 9.54
C LEU A 227 -20.64 14.97 8.01
N ARG A 228 -21.55 15.81 7.48
CA ARG A 228 -21.66 16.04 6.03
C ARG A 228 -20.40 16.69 5.47
N VAL A 229 -19.89 17.74 6.13
CA VAL A 229 -18.63 18.38 5.74
C VAL A 229 -17.49 17.37 5.79
N GLY A 230 -17.40 16.55 6.84
CA GLY A 230 -16.39 15.51 6.97
C GLY A 230 -16.40 14.50 5.81
N GLN A 231 -17.59 14.08 5.37
CA GLN A 231 -17.73 13.18 4.24
C GLN A 231 -17.28 13.81 2.91
N TRP A 232 -17.65 15.07 2.66
CA TRP A 232 -17.18 15.83 1.50
C TRP A 232 -15.67 16.07 1.54
N SER A 233 -15.13 16.42 2.71
CA SER A 233 -13.69 16.58 2.92
C SER A 233 -12.94 15.28 2.65
N PHE A 234 -13.44 14.14 3.13
CA PHE A 234 -12.84 12.84 2.88
C PHE A 234 -12.78 12.52 1.38
N PHE A 235 -13.88 12.75 0.66
CA PHE A 235 -13.90 12.62 -0.80
C PHE A 235 -12.90 13.57 -1.49
N GLY A 236 -12.86 14.84 -1.04
CA GLY A 236 -11.90 15.82 -1.52
C GLY A 236 -10.45 15.36 -1.34
N PHE A 237 -10.10 14.83 -0.16
CA PHE A 237 -8.78 14.25 0.10
C PHE A 237 -8.49 13.05 -0.80
N GLU A 238 -9.45 12.16 -1.03
CA GLU A 238 -9.27 11.00 -1.92
C GLU A 238 -8.92 11.46 -3.34
N VAL A 239 -9.61 12.48 -3.87
CA VAL A 239 -9.37 13.02 -5.22
C VAL A 239 -8.05 13.81 -5.30
N ILE A 240 -7.80 14.70 -4.33
CA ILE A 240 -6.62 15.57 -4.30
C ILE A 240 -5.33 14.76 -4.10
N SER A 241 -5.41 13.58 -3.47
CA SER A 241 -4.25 12.72 -3.21
C SER A 241 -3.41 12.43 -4.46
N VAL A 242 -4.02 12.37 -5.66
CA VAL A 242 -3.31 12.14 -6.94
C VAL A 242 -2.19 13.15 -7.19
N LEU A 243 -2.36 14.38 -6.70
CA LEU A 243 -1.38 15.45 -6.85
C LEU A 243 -0.09 15.16 -6.06
N ALA A 244 -0.11 14.24 -5.09
CA ALA A 244 1.09 13.76 -4.40
C ALA A 244 2.06 13.00 -5.35
N LEU A 245 1.60 12.58 -6.53
CA LEU A 245 2.45 12.00 -7.58
C LEU A 245 3.18 13.05 -8.42
N SER A 246 2.85 14.33 -8.24
CA SER A 246 3.52 15.43 -8.95
C SER A 246 4.99 15.49 -8.59
N ARG A 247 5.84 15.77 -9.60
CA ARG A 247 7.27 16.06 -9.38
C ARG A 247 7.52 17.49 -8.90
N ASN A 248 6.52 18.37 -9.05
CA ASN A 248 6.65 19.75 -8.64
C ASN A 248 6.74 19.82 -7.11
N ALA A 249 7.89 20.26 -6.60
CA ALA A 249 8.17 20.34 -5.18
C ALA A 249 7.20 21.26 -4.43
N SER A 250 6.74 22.34 -5.07
CA SER A 250 5.76 23.26 -4.49
C SER A 250 4.40 22.58 -4.30
N ILE A 251 3.95 21.79 -5.30
CA ILE A 251 2.72 21.01 -5.20
C ILE A 251 2.83 19.96 -4.08
N ARG A 252 3.95 19.24 -4.03
CA ARG A 252 4.20 18.24 -2.97
C ARG A 252 4.23 18.84 -1.57
N ARG A 253 4.89 19.99 -1.39
CA ARG A 253 4.98 20.68 -0.09
C ARG A 253 3.62 21.18 0.41
N PHE A 254 2.76 21.59 -0.51
CA PHE A 254 1.40 22.01 -0.18
C PHE A 254 0.53 20.83 0.30
N ILE A 255 0.66 19.66 -0.33
CA ILE A 255 -0.20 18.50 -0.05
C ILE A 255 0.29 17.69 1.14
N VAL A 256 1.61 17.58 1.32
CA VAL A 256 2.22 16.81 2.41
C VAL A 256 3.17 17.73 3.19
N PRO A 257 2.65 18.67 4.00
CA PRO A 257 3.50 19.50 4.83
C PRO A 257 4.32 18.62 5.79
N GLY A 258 5.65 18.76 5.74
CA GLY A 258 6.59 18.12 6.68
C GLY A 258 7.29 16.83 6.22
N PHE A 259 6.96 16.24 5.06
CA PHE A 259 7.55 14.94 4.64
C PHE A 259 8.70 15.05 3.63
N PHE A 260 8.87 16.22 3.01
CA PHE A 260 9.90 16.49 1.98
C PHE A 260 10.77 17.72 2.30
N ALA A 261 10.88 18.07 3.58
CA ALA A 261 11.87 19.03 4.06
C ALA A 261 13.25 18.39 4.12
#